data_AF-A0A4Y2BI55-F1
#
_entry.id   AF-A0A4Y2BI55-F1
#
_cell.length_a   1.000
_cell.length_b   1.000
_cell.length_c   1.000
_cell.angle_alpha   90.00
_cell.angle_beta   90.00
_cell.angle_gamma   90.00
#
_symmetry.space_group_name_H-M   'P 1'
#
loop_
_entity.id
_entity.type
_entity.pdbx_description
1 polymer ?
#
loop_
_entity_poly.entity_id
_entity_poly.type
_entity_poly.pdbx_seq_one_letter_code
_entity_poly.pdbx_strand_id
1 'polypeptide(L)'
;MLQKLNRLRRTIKDKVTRLSKTAESYEPPATPEESEIILNQKLLNVLELIAHMKKLLADYLYLPESANLEESLEIIYTIEEEIEDLQVKFKILLNKHSKPPNAENVQMTVHKPKLKIPDLPLLEFSCNYEQSELFKTQFMSIIGINEILNDTKKLCYLKAALKDDAKLIESTQDTFQSLL
;
A
#
# COMPACT_ATOMS: atom_id res chain seq x y z
N MET A 1 14.63 -21.34 20.99
CA MET A 1 13.67 -20.60 20.14
C MET A 1 14.14 -19.17 19.90
N LEU A 2 14.33 -18.36 20.96
CA LEU A 2 14.83 -16.98 20.89
C LEU A 2 16.08 -16.77 20.02
N GLN A 3 17.10 -17.64 20.12
CA GLN A 3 18.29 -17.53 19.26
C GLN A 3 17.99 -17.64 17.75
N LYS A 4 16.98 -18.44 17.35
CA LYS A 4 16.58 -18.55 15.95
C LYS A 4 15.89 -17.26 15.49
N LEU A 5 15.03 -16.68 16.33
CA LEU A 5 14.37 -15.40 16.07
C LEU A 5 15.38 -14.26 15.95
N ASN A 6 16.39 -14.22 16.84
CA ASN A 6 17.48 -13.22 16.77
C ASN A 6 18.28 -13.33 15.46
N ARG A 7 18.51 -14.55 14.95
CA ARG A 7 19.17 -14.76 13.64
C ARG A 7 18.29 -14.28 12.48
N LEU A 8 16.98 -14.53 12.55
CA LEU A 8 16.03 -14.07 11.55
C LEU A 8 15.94 -12.53 11.55
N ARG A 9 15.87 -11.91 12.72
CA ARG A 9 15.94 -10.44 12.90
C ARG A 9 17.16 -9.85 12.21
N ARG A 10 18.36 -10.41 12.45
CA ARG A 10 19.60 -9.98 11.78
C ARG A 10 19.51 -10.11 10.26
N THR A 11 18.95 -11.22 9.78
CA THR A 11 18.77 -11.45 8.34
C THR A 11 17.83 -10.41 7.71
N ILE A 12 16.75 -10.05 8.40
CA ILE A 12 15.85 -8.97 7.96
C ILE A 12 16.60 -7.64 7.94
N LYS A 13 17.31 -7.29 9.01
CA LYS A 13 18.11 -6.05 9.08
C LYS A 13 19.13 -5.95 7.95
N ASP A 14 19.83 -7.04 7.63
CA ASP A 14 20.78 -7.06 6.52
C ASP A 14 20.10 -6.80 5.17
N LYS A 15 18.90 -7.35 4.94
CA LYS A 15 18.10 -7.09 3.73
C LYS A 15 17.63 -5.63 3.67
N VAL A 16 17.18 -5.07 4.78
CA VAL A 16 16.78 -3.66 4.90
C VAL A 16 17.95 -2.75 4.54
N THR A 17 19.12 -2.98 5.13
CA THR A 17 20.33 -2.19 4.86
C THR A 17 20.73 -2.26 3.38
N ARG A 18 20.62 -3.43 2.74
CA ARG A 18 20.92 -3.59 1.30
C ARG A 18 19.93 -2.85 0.41
N LEU A 19 18.63 -2.90 0.74
CA LEU A 19 17.60 -2.16 0.00
C LEU A 19 17.76 -0.65 0.20
N SER A 20 18.11 -0.20 1.41
CA SER A 20 18.38 1.21 1.68
C SER A 20 19.52 1.74 0.83
N LYS A 21 20.66 1.06 0.82
CA LYS A 21 21.79 1.41 -0.07
C LYS A 21 21.37 1.43 -1.54
N THR A 22 20.56 0.45 -1.97
CA THR A 22 20.04 0.42 -3.34
C THR A 22 19.17 1.63 -3.66
N ALA A 23 18.34 2.08 -2.72
CA ALA A 23 17.49 3.25 -2.90
C ALA A 23 18.28 4.57 -2.85
N GLU A 24 19.38 4.64 -2.10
CA GLU A 24 20.29 5.79 -2.03
C GLU A 24 21.14 5.92 -3.28
N SER A 25 21.64 4.81 -3.81
CA SER A 25 22.47 4.76 -5.02
C SER A 25 21.67 4.52 -6.29
N TYR A 26 20.36 4.74 -6.27
CA TYR A 26 19.51 4.47 -7.42
C TYR A 26 19.80 5.50 -8.53
N GLU A 27 20.25 5.01 -9.67
CA GLU A 27 20.38 5.78 -10.91
C GLU A 27 19.42 5.20 -11.95
N PRO A 28 18.64 6.05 -12.65
CA PRO A 28 17.67 5.56 -13.62
C PRO A 28 18.37 4.89 -14.82
N PRO A 29 17.91 3.71 -15.25
CA PRO A 29 18.36 3.08 -16.50
C PRO A 29 17.97 3.91 -17.74
N ALA A 30 18.39 3.44 -18.92
CA ALA A 30 18.19 4.15 -20.18
C ALA A 30 16.72 4.37 -20.54
N THR A 31 15.82 3.50 -20.06
CA THR A 31 14.38 3.61 -20.33
C THR A 31 13.54 3.81 -19.05
N PRO A 32 12.46 4.60 -19.13
CA PRO A 32 11.50 4.73 -18.02
C PRO A 32 10.82 3.41 -17.64
N GLU A 33 10.54 2.55 -18.62
CA GLU A 33 9.90 1.24 -18.40
C GLU A 33 10.80 0.31 -17.57
N GLU A 34 12.11 0.30 -17.82
CA GLU A 34 13.07 -0.46 -16.99
C GLU A 34 13.15 0.11 -15.57
N SER A 35 13.08 1.44 -15.41
CA SER A 35 13.05 2.09 -14.09
C SER A 35 11.84 1.61 -13.29
N GLU A 36 10.66 1.60 -13.91
CA GLU A 36 9.41 1.17 -13.30
C GLU A 36 9.47 -0.31 -12.88
N ILE A 37 9.95 -1.20 -13.75
CA ILE A 37 10.08 -2.64 -13.44
C ILE A 37 11.03 -2.86 -12.25
N ILE A 38 12.21 -2.23 -12.27
CA ILE A 38 13.21 -2.38 -11.21
C ILE A 38 12.65 -1.87 -9.88
N LEU A 39 12.08 -0.67 -9.87
CA LEU A 39 11.57 -0.05 -8.66
C LEU A 39 10.35 -0.82 -8.10
N ASN A 40 9.45 -1.30 -8.96
CA ASN A 40 8.33 -2.16 -8.54
C ASN A 40 8.83 -3.47 -7.92
N GLN A 41 9.84 -4.11 -8.51
CA GLN A 41 10.43 -5.31 -7.92
C GLN A 41 11.06 -5.04 -6.55
N LYS A 42 11.72 -3.88 -6.36
CA LYS A 42 12.27 -3.50 -5.05
C LYS A 42 11.16 -3.18 -4.05
N LEU A 43 10.09 -2.54 -4.47
CA LEU A 43 8.92 -2.28 -3.63
C LEU A 43 8.26 -3.58 -3.17
N LEU A 44 8.11 -4.58 -4.06
CA LEU A 44 7.62 -5.91 -3.68
C LEU A 44 8.49 -6.55 -2.60
N ASN A 45 9.83 -6.48 -2.74
CA ASN A 45 10.74 -6.98 -1.70
C ASN A 45 10.54 -6.28 -0.36
N VAL A 46 10.25 -4.96 -0.35
CA VAL A 46 9.94 -4.22 0.88
C VAL A 46 8.63 -4.70 1.49
N LEU A 47 7.58 -4.92 0.69
CA LEU A 47 6.30 -5.45 1.17
C LEU A 47 6.45 -6.84 1.79
N GLU A 48 7.28 -7.71 1.20
CA GLU A 48 7.62 -9.00 1.79
C GLU A 48 8.37 -8.84 3.14
N LEU A 49 9.26 -7.85 3.26
CA LEU A 49 9.93 -7.56 4.53
C LEU A 49 8.95 -7.11 5.61
N ILE A 50 7.96 -6.28 5.27
CA ILE A 50 6.88 -5.90 6.21
C ILE A 50 6.15 -7.15 6.73
N ALA A 51 5.77 -8.06 5.83
CA ALA A 51 5.10 -9.29 6.21
C ALA A 51 5.97 -10.18 7.10
N HIS A 52 7.26 -10.33 6.77
CA HIS A 52 8.21 -11.07 7.58
C HIS A 52 8.43 -10.43 8.95
N MET A 53 8.45 -9.11 9.03
CA MET A 53 8.67 -8.38 10.27
C MET A 53 7.48 -8.51 11.22
N LYS A 54 6.25 -8.38 10.71
CA LYS A 54 5.02 -8.63 11.48
C LYS A 54 4.97 -10.05 12.04
N LYS A 55 5.33 -11.03 11.22
CA LYS A 55 5.42 -12.43 11.66
C LYS A 55 6.49 -12.61 12.74
N LEU A 56 7.66 -12.00 12.56
CA LEU A 56 8.74 -12.05 13.53
C LEU A 56 8.30 -11.45 14.87
N LEU A 57 7.68 -10.27 14.86
CA LEU A 57 7.16 -9.63 16.08
C LEU A 57 6.15 -10.54 16.79
N ALA A 58 5.20 -11.13 16.07
CA ALA A 58 4.26 -12.10 16.65
C ALA A 58 4.97 -13.31 17.29
N ASP A 59 6.01 -13.85 16.65
CA ASP A 59 6.81 -14.96 17.19
C ASP A 59 7.57 -14.56 18.47
N TYR A 60 8.01 -13.30 18.59
CA TYR A 60 8.61 -12.77 19.82
C TYR A 60 7.59 -12.61 20.94
N LEU A 61 6.40 -12.09 20.64
CA LEU A 61 5.32 -11.90 21.62
C LEU A 61 4.75 -13.22 22.15
N TYR A 62 4.96 -14.34 21.44
CA TYR A 62 4.58 -15.68 21.90
C TYR A 62 5.61 -16.31 22.87
N LEU A 63 6.77 -15.70 23.09
CA LEU A 63 7.76 -16.21 24.03
C LEU A 63 7.33 -15.97 25.49
N PRO A 64 7.76 -16.81 26.45
CA PRO A 64 7.45 -16.63 27.86
C PRO A 64 8.04 -15.32 28.40
N GLU A 65 7.34 -14.66 29.33
CA GLU A 65 7.75 -13.39 29.97
C GLU A 65 9.14 -13.44 30.63
N SER A 66 9.62 -14.64 30.99
CA SER A 66 10.98 -14.84 31.51
C SER A 66 12.08 -14.58 30.47
N ALA A 67 11.74 -14.55 29.18
CA ALA A 67 12.65 -14.13 28.14
C ALA A 67 12.79 -12.60 28.24
N ASN A 68 13.96 -12.10 28.62
CA ASN A 68 14.22 -10.67 28.59
C ASN A 68 14.23 -10.21 27.12
N LEU A 69 13.13 -9.58 26.67
CA LEU A 69 12.91 -9.20 25.28
C LEU A 69 13.04 -7.70 25.01
N GLU A 70 13.19 -6.86 26.04
CA GLU A 70 13.15 -5.38 25.93
C GLU A 70 14.04 -4.86 24.78
N GLU A 71 15.34 -5.15 24.86
CA GLU A 71 16.32 -4.76 23.83
C GLU A 71 15.96 -5.35 22.45
N SER A 72 15.40 -6.56 22.43
CA SER A 72 15.07 -7.21 21.17
C SER A 72 13.85 -6.61 20.49
N LEU A 73 12.85 -6.17 21.26
CA LEU A 73 11.66 -5.50 20.77
C LEU A 73 11.99 -4.07 20.31
N GLU A 74 12.82 -3.34 21.05
CA GLU A 74 13.31 -2.01 20.63
C GLU A 74 13.98 -2.08 19.25
N ILE A 75 14.89 -3.04 19.05
CA ILE A 75 15.55 -3.25 17.75
C ILE A 75 14.53 -3.62 16.66
N ILE A 76 13.49 -4.40 16.99
CA ILE A 76 12.44 -4.78 16.05
C ILE A 76 11.68 -3.54 15.58
N TYR A 77 11.24 -2.67 16.49
CA TYR A 77 10.52 -1.46 16.15
C TYR A 77 11.37 -0.50 15.31
N THR A 78 12.67 -0.34 15.62
CA THR A 78 13.58 0.44 14.77
C THR A 78 13.66 -0.13 13.35
N ILE A 79 13.74 -1.45 13.20
CA ILE A 79 13.77 -2.08 11.86
C ILE A 79 12.44 -1.90 11.13
N GLU A 80 11.30 -1.94 11.84
CA GLU A 80 9.97 -1.68 11.25
C GLU A 80 9.88 -0.26 10.68
N GLU A 81 10.29 0.75 11.45
CA GLU A 81 10.37 2.14 10.99
C GLU A 81 11.26 2.29 9.75
N GLU A 82 12.46 1.68 9.75
CA GLU A 82 13.35 1.68 8.59
C GLU A 82 12.69 1.04 7.34
N ILE A 83 11.85 0.02 7.50
CA ILE A 83 11.13 -0.63 6.39
C ILE A 83 10.02 0.28 5.85
N GLU A 84 9.29 0.97 6.73
CA GLU A 84 8.24 1.92 6.34
C GLU A 84 8.82 3.11 5.56
N ASP A 85 9.94 3.66 6.03
CA ASP A 85 10.69 4.70 5.33
C ASP A 85 11.13 4.25 3.94
N LEU A 86 11.61 3.00 3.80
CA LEU A 86 11.96 2.44 2.50
C LEU A 86 10.76 2.30 1.58
N GLN A 87 9.61 1.89 2.11
CA GLN A 87 8.38 1.79 1.32
C GLN A 87 8.01 3.15 0.73
N VAL A 88 8.04 4.21 1.55
CA VAL A 88 7.77 5.58 1.12
C VAL A 88 8.80 6.02 0.08
N LYS A 89 10.09 5.76 0.31
CA LYS A 89 11.17 6.13 -0.61
C LYS A 89 11.01 5.50 -1.98
N PHE A 90 10.70 4.19 -2.06
CA PHE A 90 10.46 3.52 -3.34
C PHE A 90 9.18 4.00 -4.03
N LYS A 91 8.10 4.31 -3.29
CA LYS A 91 6.89 4.92 -3.86
C LYS A 91 7.18 6.31 -4.47
N ILE A 92 7.98 7.13 -3.79
CA ILE A 92 8.40 8.44 -4.32
C ILE A 92 9.23 8.27 -5.59
N LEU A 93 10.17 7.33 -5.61
CA LEU A 93 10.97 7.03 -6.81
C LEU A 93 10.07 6.57 -7.97
N LEU A 94 9.12 5.67 -7.72
CA LEU A 94 8.15 5.22 -8.73
C LEU A 94 7.34 6.38 -9.31
N ASN A 95 6.85 7.30 -8.47
CA ASN A 95 6.09 8.46 -8.93
C ASN A 95 6.93 9.43 -9.78
N LYS A 96 8.24 9.50 -9.56
CA LYS A 96 9.15 10.32 -10.38
C LYS A 96 9.39 9.74 -11.77
N HIS A 97 9.33 8.41 -11.91
CA HIS A 97 9.64 7.68 -13.15
C HIS A 97 8.41 7.16 -13.90
N SER A 98 7.25 7.12 -13.23
CA SER A 98 5.98 6.92 -13.89
C SER A 98 5.77 8.06 -14.87
N LYS A 99 5.50 7.74 -16.15
CA LYS A 99 5.18 8.77 -17.15
C LYS A 99 4.09 9.69 -16.58
N PRO A 100 4.22 11.02 -16.68
CA PRO A 100 3.04 11.86 -16.55
C PRO A 100 1.98 11.31 -17.50
N PRO A 101 0.69 11.27 -17.12
CA PRO A 101 -0.37 10.89 -18.04
C PRO A 101 -0.33 11.88 -19.21
N ASN A 102 0.35 11.48 -20.28
CA ASN A 102 0.50 12.11 -21.58
C ASN A 102 0.73 13.63 -21.54
N ALA A 103 2.01 14.03 -21.61
CA ALA A 103 2.39 15.23 -22.36
C ALA A 103 2.29 14.94 -23.88
N GLU A 104 1.10 14.55 -24.35
CA GLU A 104 0.71 14.82 -25.73
C GLU A 104 -0.05 16.14 -25.72
N ASN A 105 0.40 17.06 -26.56
CA ASN A 105 -0.14 18.40 -26.75
C ASN A 105 -1.68 18.43 -26.77
N VAL A 106 -2.31 18.72 -25.64
CA VAL A 106 -3.67 19.27 -25.62
C VAL A 106 -3.66 20.40 -24.60
N GLN A 107 -3.82 21.61 -25.12
CA GLN A 107 -4.07 22.81 -24.33
C GLN A 107 -5.04 22.49 -23.19
N MET A 108 -4.69 22.92 -21.98
CA MET A 108 -5.60 22.97 -20.85
C MET A 108 -6.95 23.54 -21.29
N THR A 109 -7.93 22.67 -21.43
CA THR A 109 -9.32 23.03 -21.17
C THR A 109 -9.82 22.05 -20.14
N VAL A 110 -10.17 22.61 -18.99
CA VAL A 110 -10.75 21.94 -17.84
C VAL A 110 -12.06 21.28 -18.28
N HIS A 111 -11.99 20.03 -18.73
CA HIS A 111 -13.17 19.21 -18.93
C HIS A 111 -12.99 17.91 -18.14
N LYS A 112 -13.21 18.04 -16.83
CA LYS A 112 -13.68 16.97 -15.95
C LYS A 112 -14.79 16.23 -16.71
N PRO A 113 -14.65 14.95 -17.09
CA PRO A 113 -15.76 14.22 -17.68
C PRO A 113 -16.82 14.18 -16.59
N LYS A 114 -17.92 14.92 -16.79
CA LYS A 114 -19.13 14.75 -15.97
C LYS A 114 -19.73 13.40 -16.35
N LEU A 115 -19.11 12.33 -15.85
CA LEU A 115 -19.73 11.01 -15.78
C LEU A 115 -20.99 11.20 -14.93
N LYS A 116 -22.15 11.22 -15.60
CA LYS A 116 -23.45 11.20 -14.93
C LYS A 116 -23.58 9.83 -14.26
N ILE A 117 -23.27 9.79 -12.98
CA ILE A 117 -23.49 8.64 -12.12
C ILE A 117 -25.02 8.49 -11.97
N PRO A 118 -25.62 7.32 -12.25
CA PRO A 118 -27.03 7.10 -11.93
C PRO A 118 -27.29 7.27 -10.42
N ASP A 119 -28.43 7.86 -10.03
CA ASP A 119 -28.81 8.06 -8.63
C ASP A 119 -29.11 6.70 -7.97
N LEU A 120 -28.09 6.09 -7.38
CA LEU A 120 -28.22 4.96 -6.47
C LEU A 120 -27.96 5.45 -5.04
N PRO A 121 -28.59 4.84 -4.02
CA PRO A 121 -28.34 5.21 -2.63
C PRO A 121 -26.86 4.99 -2.29
N LEU A 122 -26.11 6.08 -2.15
CA LEU A 122 -24.71 6.06 -1.73
C LEU A 122 -24.66 5.84 -0.22
N LEU A 123 -24.04 4.73 0.20
CA LEU A 123 -23.70 4.48 1.60
C LEU A 123 -22.51 5.36 1.99
N GLU A 124 -22.57 5.98 3.16
CA GLU A 124 -21.50 6.84 3.66
C GLU A 124 -20.57 6.04 4.58
N PHE A 125 -19.26 6.11 4.37
CA PHE A 125 -18.26 5.42 5.19
C PHE A 125 -17.23 6.41 5.75
N SER A 126 -17.19 6.54 7.08
CA SER A 126 -16.33 7.48 7.80
C SER A 126 -15.19 6.81 8.59
N CYS A 127 -14.68 5.66 8.12
CA CYS A 127 -13.51 4.99 8.70
C CYS A 127 -13.66 4.38 10.12
N ASN A 128 -14.81 3.79 10.45
CA ASN A 128 -14.96 2.97 11.67
C ASN A 128 -14.65 1.50 11.39
N TYR A 129 -13.61 0.94 12.04
CA TYR A 129 -13.16 -0.45 11.84
C TYR A 129 -14.28 -1.48 12.04
N GLU A 130 -15.14 -1.27 13.05
CA GLU A 130 -16.30 -2.13 13.36
C GLU A 130 -17.38 -2.12 12.27
N GLN A 131 -17.43 -1.07 11.43
CA GLN A 131 -18.43 -0.91 10.37
C GLN A 131 -17.89 -1.24 8.97
N SER A 132 -16.60 -1.57 8.85
CA SER A 132 -15.93 -1.88 7.58
C SER A 132 -16.53 -3.10 6.89
N GLU A 133 -16.74 -4.20 7.62
CA GLU A 133 -17.30 -5.44 7.06
C GLU A 133 -18.78 -5.30 6.67
N LEU A 134 -19.55 -4.52 7.44
CA LEU A 134 -20.94 -4.20 7.12
C LEU A 134 -21.04 -3.32 5.86
N PHE A 135 -20.18 -2.30 5.76
CA PHE A 135 -20.07 -1.45 4.59
C PHE A 135 -19.72 -2.25 3.33
N LYS A 136 -18.68 -3.11 3.39
CA LYS A 136 -18.29 -3.96 2.25
C LYS A 136 -19.44 -4.86 1.80
N THR A 137 -20.12 -5.51 2.73
CA THR A 137 -21.24 -6.43 2.42
C THR A 137 -22.38 -5.68 1.72
N GLN A 138 -22.78 -4.52 2.25
CA GLN A 138 -23.85 -3.72 1.66
C GLN A 138 -23.45 -3.09 0.32
N PHE A 139 -22.21 -2.59 0.22
CA PHE A 139 -21.66 -2.02 -1.01
C PHE A 139 -21.59 -3.07 -2.13
N MET A 140 -21.11 -4.28 -1.82
CA MET A 140 -21.07 -5.38 -2.79
C MET A 140 -22.47 -5.84 -3.22
N SER A 141 -23.45 -5.83 -2.32
CA SER A 141 -24.83 -6.19 -2.63
C SER A 141 -25.57 -5.17 -3.50
N ILE A 142 -25.10 -3.93 -3.61
CA ILE A 142 -25.77 -2.87 -4.38
C ILE A 142 -24.97 -2.52 -5.65
N ILE A 143 -23.65 -2.38 -5.51
CA ILE A 143 -22.73 -1.97 -6.58
C ILE A 143 -21.94 -3.15 -7.13
N GLY A 144 -21.48 -4.06 -6.27
CA GLY A 144 -20.63 -5.19 -6.65
C GLY A 144 -21.33 -6.18 -7.60
N ILE A 145 -22.58 -6.55 -7.30
CA ILE A 145 -23.40 -7.46 -8.11
C ILE A 145 -24.02 -6.80 -9.35
N ASN A 146 -23.86 -5.48 -9.53
CA ASN A 146 -24.45 -4.77 -10.65
C ASN A 146 -23.62 -5.02 -11.93
N GLU A 147 -24.11 -5.91 -12.79
CA GLU A 147 -23.46 -6.30 -14.05
C GLU A 147 -23.43 -5.16 -15.10
N ILE A 148 -24.27 -4.12 -14.94
CA ILE A 148 -24.32 -2.95 -15.83
C ILE A 148 -23.14 -2.00 -15.55
N LEU A 149 -22.60 -2.04 -14.33
CA LEU A 149 -21.45 -1.24 -13.93
C LEU A 149 -20.17 -2.01 -14.23
N ASN A 150 -19.27 -1.41 -15.00
CA ASN A 150 -17.91 -1.94 -15.15
C ASN A 150 -17.06 -1.55 -13.93
N ASP A 151 -15.91 -2.21 -13.76
CA ASP A 151 -15.05 -2.02 -12.59
C ASP A 151 -14.63 -0.56 -12.37
N THR A 152 -14.42 0.20 -13.46
CA THR A 152 -14.13 1.64 -13.39
C THR A 152 -15.28 2.43 -12.77
N LYS A 153 -16.53 2.14 -13.15
CA LYS A 153 -17.70 2.80 -12.55
C LYS A 153 -17.92 2.36 -11.11
N LYS A 154 -17.74 1.08 -10.81
CA LYS A 154 -17.83 0.55 -9.43
C LYS A 154 -16.81 1.22 -8.51
N LEU A 155 -15.59 1.43 -9.00
CA LEU A 155 -14.56 2.19 -8.31
C LEU A 155 -14.98 3.66 -8.07
N CYS A 156 -15.60 4.33 -9.04
CA CYS A 156 -16.13 5.69 -8.84
C CYS A 156 -17.19 5.76 -7.73
N TYR A 157 -18.09 4.77 -7.65
CA TYR A 157 -19.08 4.68 -6.57
C TYR A 157 -18.41 4.48 -5.21
N LEU A 158 -17.37 3.67 -5.16
CA LEU A 158 -16.66 3.39 -3.92
C LEU A 158 -15.95 4.66 -3.42
N LYS A 159 -15.25 5.36 -4.32
CA LYS A 159 -14.61 6.65 -4.03
C LYS A 159 -15.61 7.71 -3.56
N ALA A 160 -16.83 7.70 -4.11
CA ALA A 160 -17.90 8.61 -3.68
C ALA A 160 -18.49 8.25 -2.30
N ALA A 161 -18.40 6.98 -1.89
CA ALA A 161 -18.89 6.49 -0.59
C ALA A 161 -17.90 6.78 0.57
N LEU A 162 -16.61 6.93 0.27
CA LEU A 162 -15.59 7.28 1.27
C LEU A 162 -15.73 8.75 1.69
N LYS A 163 -15.84 8.99 3.00
CA LYS A 163 -15.88 10.33 3.61
C LYS A 163 -14.76 10.52 4.63
N ASP A 164 -14.51 11.78 4.97
CA ASP A 164 -13.57 12.21 6.03
C ASP A 164 -12.20 11.53 5.88
N ASP A 165 -11.69 10.90 6.93
CA ASP A 165 -10.38 10.25 6.95
C ASP A 165 -10.28 9.06 5.98
N ALA A 166 -11.41 8.43 5.62
CA ALA A 166 -11.42 7.33 4.66
C ALA A 166 -11.07 7.82 3.23
N LYS A 167 -11.31 9.10 2.94
CA LYS A 167 -10.98 9.69 1.64
C LYS A 167 -9.48 9.89 1.44
N LEU A 168 -8.71 9.94 2.53
CA LEU A 168 -7.24 10.03 2.48
C LEU A 168 -6.58 8.72 2.04
N ILE A 169 -7.34 7.61 2.07
CA ILE A 169 -6.89 6.27 1.66
C ILE A 169 -7.07 6.11 0.14
N GLU A 170 -7.82 6.99 -0.52
CA GLU A 170 -8.07 6.94 -1.96
C GLU A 170 -6.77 7.16 -2.76
N SER A 171 -6.31 6.13 -3.46
CA SER A 171 -5.24 6.21 -4.44
C SER A 171 -5.80 6.34 -5.86
N THR A 172 -5.04 6.99 -6.74
CA THR A 172 -5.34 7.05 -8.18
C THR A 172 -5.10 5.70 -8.87
N GLN A 173 -4.40 4.78 -8.20
CA GLN A 173 -4.06 3.45 -8.72
C GLN A 173 -4.95 2.33 -8.15
N ASP A 174 -5.88 2.65 -7.25
CA ASP A 174 -6.75 1.63 -6.67
C ASP A 174 -7.65 1.02 -7.74
N THR A 175 -7.72 -0.31 -7.76
CA THR A 175 -8.68 -1.04 -8.57
C THR A 175 -9.83 -1.50 -7.69
N PHE A 176 -11.02 -1.70 -8.27
CA PHE A 176 -12.16 -2.24 -7.51
C PHE A 176 -11.81 -3.58 -6.85
N GLN A 177 -10.94 -4.37 -7.47
CA GLN A 177 -10.47 -5.66 -6.98
C GLN A 177 -9.44 -5.55 -5.85
N SER A 178 -8.72 -4.44 -5.74
CA SER A 178 -7.74 -4.21 -4.65
C SER A 178 -8.40 -4.03 -3.28
N LEU A 179 -9.72 -3.92 -3.24
CA LEU A 179 -10.53 -3.64 -2.06
C LEU A 179 -11.51 -4.78 -1.70
N LEU A 180 -11.44 -5.91 -2.43
CA LEU A 180 -12.04 -7.21 -2.09
C LEU A 180 -11.10 -7.98 -1.15
#